data_AF-A0A7S2MI39-F1
#
_entry.id   AF-A0A7S2MI39-F1
#
_cell.length_a   1.000
_cell.length_b   1.000
_cell.length_c   1.000
_cell.angle_alpha   90.00
_cell.angle_beta   90.00
_cell.angle_gamma   90.00
#
_symmetry.space_group_name_H-M   'P 1'
#
loop_
_entity.id
_entity.type
_entity.pdbx_description
1 polymer ?
#
loop_
_entity_poly.entity_id
_entity_poly.type
_entity_poly.pdbx_seq_one_letter_code
_entity_poly.pdbx_strand_id
1 'polypeptide(L)'
;PAVSQMSNEEVPAGVAQRTDFNEEGRKLIESFGLKPATSSYNDMDAIWRDTATGGAIFVGNEVAARGPASKLRAMGITHVVNCTHDMKNFCEQPRDRAPRAGSVTPIRYLRWNIAYWQAAGQQGRPTLATATEVN
;
A
#
# COMPACT_ATOMS: atom_id res chain seq x y z
N PRO A 1 23.09 -21.60 -4.39
CA PRO A 1 22.51 -21.59 -3.03
C PRO A 1 21.00 -21.36 -3.09
N ALA A 2 20.24 -22.45 -2.93
CA ALA A 2 18.77 -22.44 -2.96
C ALA A 2 18.23 -21.78 -1.69
N VAL A 3 17.34 -20.80 -1.84
CA VAL A 3 16.60 -20.22 -0.72
C VAL A 3 15.39 -21.12 -0.50
N SER A 4 15.48 -22.02 0.49
CA SER A 4 14.33 -22.79 0.97
C SER A 4 13.25 -21.82 1.46
N GLN A 5 12.06 -21.92 0.86
CA GLN A 5 10.85 -21.34 1.42
C GLN A 5 10.60 -22.00 2.78
N MET A 6 10.68 -21.22 3.85
CA MET A 6 10.24 -21.68 5.17
C MET A 6 8.71 -21.81 5.12
N SER A 7 8.22 -23.03 5.33
CA SER A 7 6.81 -23.35 5.47
C SER A 7 6.22 -22.66 6.70
N ASN A 8 5.00 -22.16 6.56
CA ASN A 8 4.23 -21.40 7.56
C ASN A 8 3.63 -22.29 8.67
N GLU A 9 4.26 -23.41 9.03
CA GLU A 9 3.73 -24.29 10.07
C GLU A 9 4.40 -23.98 11.41
N GLU A 10 3.56 -23.72 12.42
CA GLU A 10 3.86 -23.34 13.82
C GLU A 10 3.96 -21.85 14.14
N VAL A 11 2.85 -21.11 13.98
CA VAL A 11 2.62 -19.86 14.72
C VAL A 11 1.63 -20.14 15.87
N PRO A 12 1.96 -19.79 17.14
CA PRO A 12 1.10 -20.08 18.30
C PRO A 12 -0.28 -19.41 18.18
N ALA A 13 -1.32 -20.14 18.61
CA ALA A 13 -2.68 -19.63 18.71
C ALA A 13 -2.73 -18.43 19.68
N GLY A 14 -2.88 -17.22 19.13
CA GLY A 14 -2.90 -15.96 19.89
C GLY A 14 -2.26 -14.79 19.16
N VAL A 15 -1.51 -15.03 18.09
CA VAL A 15 -1.04 -13.96 17.20
C VAL A 15 -2.17 -13.63 16.24
N ALA A 16 -2.74 -12.42 16.34
CA ALA A 16 -3.67 -11.89 15.34
C ALA A 16 -3.10 -12.20 13.95
N GLN A 17 -3.85 -12.95 13.13
CA GLN A 17 -3.43 -13.32 11.78
C GLN A 17 -2.85 -12.07 11.13
N ARG A 18 -1.55 -12.09 10.82
CA ARG A 18 -0.92 -11.01 10.08
C ARG A 18 -1.72 -10.87 8.81
N THR A 19 -2.38 -9.72 8.63
CA THR A 19 -3.18 -9.44 7.44
C THR A 19 -2.33 -9.73 6.22
N ASP A 20 -2.79 -10.64 5.37
CA ASP A 20 -2.13 -10.88 4.10
C ASP A 20 -2.43 -9.69 3.19
N PHE A 21 -1.53 -8.71 3.20
CA PHE A 21 -1.67 -7.50 2.39
C PHE A 21 -1.68 -7.80 0.88
N ASN A 22 -1.22 -8.99 0.45
CA ASN A 22 -1.30 -9.41 -0.95
C ASN A 22 -2.74 -9.81 -1.31
N GLU A 23 -3.43 -10.53 -0.42
CA GLU A 23 -4.85 -10.86 -0.54
C GLU A 23 -5.71 -9.58 -0.59
N GLU A 24 -5.43 -8.63 0.31
CA GLU A 24 -6.16 -7.36 0.36
C GLU A 24 -5.89 -6.48 -0.87
N GLY A 25 -4.66 -6.48 -1.38
CA GLY A 25 -4.31 -5.82 -2.65
C GLY A 25 -5.09 -6.39 -3.84
N ARG A 26 -5.24 -7.72 -3.91
CA ARG A 26 -6.04 -8.39 -4.94
C ARG A 26 -7.51 -8.00 -4.84
N LYS A 27 -8.11 -8.04 -3.65
CA LYS A 27 -9.49 -7.60 -3.44
C LYS A 27 -9.70 -6.15 -3.86
N LEU A 28 -8.74 -5.27 -3.59
CA LEU A 28 -8.83 -3.87 -4.00
C LEU A 28 -8.85 -3.73 -5.53
N ILE A 29 -7.93 -4.38 -6.24
CA ILE A 29 -7.86 -4.31 -7.71
C ILE A 29 -9.14 -4.88 -8.33
N GLU A 30 -9.61 -6.03 -7.82
CA GLU A 30 -10.86 -6.65 -8.25
C GLU A 30 -12.08 -5.74 -8.00
N SER A 31 -12.10 -4.98 -6.89
CA SER A 31 -13.20 -4.05 -6.59
C SER A 31 -13.35 -2.92 -7.62
N PHE A 32 -12.28 -2.58 -8.36
CA PHE A 32 -12.32 -1.63 -9.47
C PHE A 32 -12.69 -2.28 -10.82
N GLY A 33 -13.07 -3.57 -10.84
CA GLY A 33 -13.37 -4.32 -12.06
C GLY A 33 -12.12 -4.62 -12.91
N LEU A 34 -10.93 -4.47 -12.34
CA LEU A 34 -9.67 -4.74 -13.00
C LEU A 34 -9.25 -6.18 -12.73
N LYS A 35 -8.63 -6.82 -13.72
CA LYS A 35 -8.04 -8.15 -13.54
C LYS A 35 -6.64 -8.01 -12.96
N PRO A 36 -6.36 -8.54 -11.75
CA PRO A 36 -4.99 -8.65 -11.28
C PRO A 36 -4.17 -9.52 -12.27
N ALA A 37 -2.90 -9.18 -12.48
CA ALA A 37 -2.05 -9.88 -13.44
C ALA A 37 -1.97 -11.38 -13.09
N THR A 38 -2.19 -12.24 -14.10
CA THR A 38 -2.63 -13.64 -13.92
C THR A 38 -1.55 -14.65 -13.51
N SER A 39 -0.31 -14.25 -13.25
CA SER A 39 0.76 -15.23 -12.91
C SER A 39 1.94 -14.70 -12.11
N SER A 40 2.07 -13.39 -11.95
CA SER A 40 3.17 -12.76 -11.22
C SER A 40 2.71 -11.36 -10.83
N TYR A 41 2.74 -11.04 -9.54
CA TYR A 41 2.40 -9.72 -9.04
C TYR A 41 3.27 -8.66 -9.75
N ASN A 42 2.65 -7.67 -10.39
CA ASN A 42 3.42 -6.51 -10.82
C ASN A 42 3.73 -5.69 -9.57
N ASP A 43 4.97 -5.22 -9.43
CA ASP A 43 5.33 -4.42 -8.25
C ASP A 43 4.45 -3.17 -8.11
N MET A 44 3.83 -2.72 -9.20
CA MET A 44 2.96 -1.57 -9.24
C MET A 44 1.93 -1.67 -10.38
N ASP A 45 0.65 -1.49 -10.05
CA ASP A 45 -0.47 -1.55 -10.99
C ASP A 45 -1.28 -0.25 -10.98
N ALA A 46 -1.75 0.19 -12.15
CA ALA A 46 -2.65 1.34 -12.25
C ALA A 46 -4.08 0.90 -11.93
N ILE A 47 -4.67 1.46 -10.87
CA ILE A 47 -6.06 1.18 -10.47
C ILE A 47 -7.06 2.17 -11.05
N TRP A 48 -6.58 3.32 -11.50
CA TRP A 48 -7.42 4.34 -12.11
C TRP A 48 -6.60 5.23 -13.04
N ARG A 49 -7.24 5.69 -14.12
CA ARG A 49 -6.70 6.66 -15.07
C ARG A 49 -7.79 7.63 -15.48
N ASP A 50 -7.48 8.91 -15.45
CA ASP A 50 -8.28 9.95 -16.07
C ASP A 50 -7.98 10.02 -17.57
N THR A 51 -9.01 9.90 -18.40
CA THR A 51 -8.90 10.00 -19.85
C THR A 51 -8.73 11.45 -20.32
N ALA A 52 -9.16 12.44 -19.54
CA ALA A 52 -9.08 13.85 -19.90
C ALA A 52 -7.71 14.47 -19.59
N THR A 53 -7.18 14.24 -18.39
CA THR A 53 -5.90 14.82 -17.95
C THR A 53 -4.71 13.87 -18.06
N GLY A 54 -4.96 12.56 -18.23
CA GLY A 54 -3.92 11.53 -18.17
C GLY A 54 -3.42 11.22 -16.74
N GLY A 55 -4.04 11.82 -15.72
CA GLY A 55 -3.76 11.50 -14.32
C GLY A 55 -3.99 10.03 -14.02
N ALA A 56 -3.17 9.43 -13.16
CA ALA A 56 -3.29 8.01 -12.84
C ALA A 56 -3.02 7.74 -11.36
N ILE A 57 -3.75 6.79 -10.79
CA ILE A 57 -3.52 6.28 -9.45
C ILE A 57 -2.96 4.87 -9.58
N PHE A 58 -1.87 4.63 -8.88
CA PHE A 58 -1.19 3.35 -8.84
C PHE A 58 -1.21 2.78 -7.43
N VAL A 59 -1.29 1.47 -7.33
CA VAL A 59 -1.06 0.71 -6.10
C VAL A 59 0.23 -0.07 -6.29
N GLY A 60 1.18 0.13 -5.37
CA GLY A 60 2.47 -0.54 -5.39
C GLY A 60 2.74 -1.31 -4.11
N ASN A 61 3.56 -2.35 -4.21
CA ASN A 61 4.04 -3.12 -3.08
C ASN A 61 5.35 -2.54 -2.49
N GLU A 62 5.91 -3.22 -1.50
CA GLU A 62 7.20 -2.86 -0.90
C GLU A 62 8.35 -2.84 -1.91
N VAL A 63 8.34 -3.75 -2.90
CA VAL A 63 9.39 -3.82 -3.94
C VAL A 63 9.36 -2.56 -4.82
N ALA A 64 8.18 -2.10 -5.23
CA ALA A 64 8.03 -0.83 -5.94
C ALA A 64 8.47 0.36 -5.07
N ALA A 65 8.09 0.37 -3.80
CA ALA A 65 8.44 1.44 -2.87
C ALA A 65 9.96 1.54 -2.62
N ARG A 66 10.67 0.40 -2.56
CA ARG A 66 12.12 0.31 -2.39
C ARG A 66 12.92 0.56 -3.66
N GLY A 67 12.27 0.47 -4.82
CA GLY A 67 12.90 0.68 -6.12
C GLY A 67 13.53 2.07 -6.27
N PRO A 68 14.39 2.26 -7.28
CA PRO A 68 15.00 3.56 -7.52
C PRO A 68 13.94 4.59 -7.95
N ALA A 69 14.09 5.83 -7.49
CA ALA A 69 13.19 6.94 -7.82
C ALA A 69 12.99 7.16 -9.34
N SER A 70 13.97 6.76 -10.15
CA SER A 70 13.88 6.80 -11.61
C SER A 70 12.77 5.91 -12.18
N LYS A 71 12.47 4.75 -11.57
CA LYS A 71 11.36 3.89 -12.00
C LYS A 71 10.01 4.58 -11.77
N LEU A 72 9.80 5.15 -10.58
CA LEU A 72 8.58 5.91 -10.26
C LEU A 72 8.39 7.08 -11.23
N ARG A 73 9.47 7.82 -11.51
CA ARG A 73 9.47 8.95 -12.46
C ARG A 73 9.20 8.53 -13.89
N ALA A 74 9.77 7.41 -14.34
CA ALA A 74 9.51 6.87 -15.68
C ALA A 74 8.02 6.54 -15.88
N MET A 75 7.30 6.26 -14.79
CA MET A 75 5.86 6.01 -14.78
C MET A 75 5.03 7.29 -14.52
N GLY A 76 5.66 8.46 -14.47
CA GLY A 76 5.00 9.75 -14.26
C GLY A 76 4.60 10.05 -12.82
N ILE A 77 5.08 9.27 -11.84
CA ILE A 77 4.71 9.46 -10.44
C ILE A 77 5.36 10.72 -9.88
N THR A 78 4.52 11.59 -9.34
CA THR A 78 4.90 12.86 -8.70
C THR A 78 4.68 12.84 -7.19
N HIS A 79 3.75 12.01 -6.72
CA HIS A 79 3.34 11.91 -5.32
C HIS A 79 3.25 10.44 -4.90
N VAL A 80 3.70 10.14 -3.70
CA VAL A 80 3.59 8.82 -3.08
C VAL A 80 2.91 8.94 -1.73
N VAL A 81 1.87 8.15 -1.51
CA VAL A 81 1.25 7.99 -0.20
C VAL A 81 1.77 6.70 0.41
N ASN A 82 2.54 6.81 1.50
CA ASN A 82 3.00 5.65 2.24
C ASN A 82 1.98 5.30 3.31
N CYS A 83 1.26 4.21 3.08
CA CYS A 83 0.15 3.78 3.91
C CYS A 83 0.55 2.86 5.08
N THR A 84 1.84 2.53 5.22
CA THR A 84 2.31 1.60 6.25
C THR A 84 2.74 2.32 7.53
N HIS A 85 2.89 1.54 8.60
CA HIS A 85 3.29 2.05 9.91
C HIS A 85 4.81 2.04 10.10
N ASP A 86 5.51 1.08 9.50
CA ASP A 86 6.91 0.74 9.75
C ASP A 86 7.85 0.98 8.54
N MET A 87 7.31 1.11 7.33
CA MET A 87 8.12 1.36 6.14
C MET A 87 8.54 2.83 6.05
N LYS A 88 9.80 3.09 5.72
CA LYS A 88 10.30 4.44 5.43
C LYS A 88 9.93 4.90 4.02
N ASN A 89 9.93 6.21 3.80
CA ASN A 89 9.82 6.79 2.46
C ASN A 89 11.17 6.71 1.74
N PHE A 90 11.38 5.68 0.91
CA PHE A 90 12.71 5.38 0.35
C PHE A 90 13.25 6.43 -0.63
N CYS A 91 12.40 7.11 -1.40
CA CYS A 91 12.82 8.13 -2.36
C CYS A 91 12.52 9.57 -1.90
N GLU A 92 12.20 9.77 -0.62
CA GLU A 92 11.98 11.11 -0.09
C GLU A 92 13.30 11.87 -0.03
N GLN A 93 13.33 13.06 -0.63
CA GLN A 93 14.48 13.96 -0.55
C GLN A 93 14.32 14.91 0.64
N PRO A 94 15.41 15.23 1.36
CA PRO A 94 15.38 16.25 2.41
C PRO A 94 14.82 17.58 1.86
N ARG A 95 13.86 18.18 2.57
CA ARG A 95 13.19 19.42 2.15
C ARG A 95 14.16 20.60 2.00
N ASP A 96 15.26 20.58 2.76
CA ASP A 96 16.24 21.68 2.80
C ASP A 96 17.28 21.60 1.68
N ARG A 97 17.24 20.53 0.86
CA ARG A 97 18.14 20.40 -0.28
C ARG A 97 17.56 21.16 -1.46
N ALA A 98 18.08 22.36 -1.70
CA ALA A 98 17.76 23.12 -2.90
C ALA A 98 17.95 22.25 -4.16
N PRO A 99 16.99 22.25 -5.09
CA PRO A 99 17.15 21.53 -6.35
C PRO A 99 18.41 22.04 -7.05
N ARG A 100 19.27 21.13 -7.52
CA ARG A 100 20.36 21.55 -8.42
C ARG A 100 19.73 22.10 -9.70
N ALA A 101 20.33 23.13 -10.31
CA ALA A 101 19.91 23.59 -11.62
C ALA A 101 19.89 22.41 -12.61
N GLY A 102 18.74 22.15 -13.25
CA GLY A 102 18.52 20.99 -14.10
C GLY A 102 18.10 19.69 -13.39
N SER A 103 17.86 19.71 -12.06
CA SER A 103 17.40 18.52 -11.34
C SER A 103 15.91 18.26 -11.56
N VAL A 104 15.55 16.98 -11.73
CA VAL A 104 14.17 16.52 -11.87
C VAL A 104 13.37 16.80 -10.60
N THR A 105 12.12 17.28 -10.78
CA THR A 105 11.16 17.55 -9.70
C THR A 105 11.18 16.40 -8.66
N PRO A 106 11.31 16.71 -7.37
CA PRO A 106 11.32 15.69 -6.32
C PRO A 106 9.93 15.05 -6.20
N ILE A 107 9.92 13.74 -5.95
CA ILE A 107 8.70 13.02 -5.60
C ILE A 107 8.29 13.46 -4.20
N ARG A 108 7.03 13.88 -4.05
CA ARG A 108 6.48 14.31 -2.76
C ARG A 108 5.88 13.11 -2.03
N TYR A 109 6.05 13.09 -0.72
CA TYR A 109 5.55 12.01 0.12
C TYR A 109 4.48 12.51 1.10
N LEU A 110 3.46 11.69 1.30
CA LEU A 110 2.51 11.79 2.40
C LEU A 110 2.59 10.48 3.20
N ARG A 111 2.81 10.55 4.51
CA ARG A 111 2.70 9.39 5.38
C ARG A 111 1.28 9.32 5.94
N TRP A 112 0.60 8.22 5.64
CA TRP A 112 -0.80 8.00 6.01
C TRP A 112 -0.96 6.60 6.63
N ASN A 113 -0.55 6.45 7.89
CA ASN A 113 -0.60 5.15 8.55
C ASN A 113 -2.05 4.64 8.72
N ILE A 114 -2.46 3.67 7.90
CA ILE A 114 -3.84 3.15 7.92
C ILE A 114 -4.16 2.38 9.21
N ALA A 115 -3.18 1.71 9.83
CA ALA A 115 -3.39 0.95 11.06
C ALA A 115 -3.82 1.87 12.23
N TYR A 116 -3.32 3.11 12.26
CA TYR A 116 -3.75 4.11 13.23
C TYR A 116 -5.25 4.41 13.11
N TRP A 117 -5.76 4.53 11.87
CA TRP A 117 -7.15 4.88 11.60
C TRP A 117 -8.13 3.71 11.78
N GLN A 118 -7.69 2.48 11.53
CA GLN A 118 -8.50 1.29 11.83
C GLN A 118 -8.77 1.18 13.34
N ALA A 119 -7.77 1.44 14.18
CA ALA A 119 -7.94 1.42 15.63
C ALA A 119 -8.86 2.57 16.12
N ALA A 120 -8.71 3.78 15.56
CA ALA A 120 -9.55 4.92 15.91
C ALA A 120 -11.04 4.70 15.55
N GLY A 121 -11.32 4.04 14.42
CA GLY A 121 -12.69 3.73 14.00
C GLY A 121 -13.39 2.64 14.82
N GLN A 122 -12.65 1.81 15.57
CA GLN A 122 -13.24 0.77 16.43
C GLN A 122 -13.61 1.27 17.83
N GLN A 123 -13.05 2.38 18.30
CA GLN A 123 -13.37 2.92 19.63
C GLN A 123 -14.76 3.59 19.73
N GLY A 124 -15.54 3.62 18.64
CA GLY A 124 -16.87 4.24 18.59
C GLY A 124 -18.00 3.35 18.09
N ARG A 125 -17.79 2.05 17.87
CA ARG A 125 -18.89 1.14 17.51
C ARG A 125 -19.55 0.60 18.78
N PRO A 126 -20.79 1.02 19.13
CA PRO A 126 -21.55 0.31 20.14
C PRO A 126 -21.72 -1.14 19.65
N THR A 127 -21.24 -2.08 20.44
CA THR A 127 -21.54 -3.50 20.27
C THR A 127 -23.05 -3.62 20.35
N LEU A 128 -23.70 -3.94 19.23
CA LEU A 128 -25.09 -4.39 19.22
C LEU A 128 -25.12 -5.70 20.00
N ALA A 129 -25.34 -5.61 21.30
CA ALA A 129 -25.71 -6.75 22.12
C ALA A 129 -27.02 -7.28 21.51
N THR A 130 -26.96 -8.50 20.97
CA THR A 130 -28.13 -9.28 20.57
C THR A 130 -29.07 -9.36 21.77
N ALA A 131 -30.19 -8.63 21.67
CA ALA A 131 -31.31 -8.78 22.58
C ALA A 131 -31.91 -10.17 22.32
N THR A 132 -31.59 -11.11 23.18
CA THR A 132 -32.32 -12.37 23.27
C THR A 132 -33.72 -12.04 23.76
N GLU A 133 -34.71 -12.03 22.86
CA GLU A 133 -36.12 -12.06 23.24
C GLU A 133 -36.40 -13.36 24.00
N VAL A 134 -36.72 -13.23 25.28
CA VAL A 134 -37.35 -14.27 26.09
C VAL A 134 -38.86 -14.10 25.94
N ASN A 135 -39.51 -15.12 25.37
CA ASN A 135 -40.95 -15.34 25.48
C ASN A 135 -41.27 -15.98 26.84
#